data_AF-A0A1T4RCJ2-F1
#
_entry.id   AF-A0A1T4RCJ2-F1
#
_cell.length_a   1.000
_cell.length_b   1.000
_cell.length_c   1.000
_cell.angle_alpha   90.00
_cell.angle_beta   90.00
_cell.angle_gamma   90.00
#
_symmetry.space_group_name_H-M   'P 1'
#
loop_
_entity.id
_entity.type
_entity.pdbx_description
1 polymer ?
#
loop_
_entity_poly.entity_id
_entity_poly.type
_entity_poly.pdbx_seq_one_letter_code
_entity_poly.pdbx_strand_id
1 'polypeptide(L)'
;MSIKAKYFFIAVIIMGSIGIWLPIILEAIIEKKVTFHNVPPNVTTYFVSLLFAGCIDLILGKINKLNINGLVNVILNILFILLLGLGIVVGAILLNIYKYDFWALLLGIVGLLISYRIWWIANDGNPNFSNTAAPLGGDVNRPLANG
;
A
#
# COMPACT_ATOMS: atom_id res chain seq x y z
N MET A 1 -4.74 -9.20 14.08
CA MET A 1 -5.19 -9.17 12.67
C MET A 1 -6.14 -10.32 12.32
N SER A 2 -7.29 -10.00 11.72
CA SER A 2 -8.30 -10.97 11.23
C SER A 2 -7.74 -11.86 10.11
N ILE A 3 -8.28 -13.07 9.96
CA ILE A 3 -7.88 -14.00 8.88
C ILE A 3 -8.11 -13.38 7.49
N LYS A 4 -9.20 -12.61 7.31
CA LYS A 4 -9.54 -11.95 6.04
C LYS A 4 -8.51 -10.89 5.67
N ALA A 5 -8.03 -10.13 6.65
CA ALA A 5 -7.01 -9.11 6.44
C ALA A 5 -5.66 -9.75 6.03
N LYS A 6 -5.33 -10.94 6.55
CA LYS A 6 -4.16 -11.71 6.09
C LYS A 6 -4.32 -12.20 4.64
N TYR A 7 -5.49 -12.68 4.25
CA TYR A 7 -5.73 -13.09 2.86
C TYR A 7 -5.68 -11.91 1.88
N PHE A 8 -6.29 -10.77 2.26
CA PHE A 8 -6.20 -9.54 1.47
C PHE A 8 -4.75 -9.07 1.36
N PHE A 9 -3.98 -9.16 2.44
CA PHE A 9 -2.55 -8.85 2.41
C PHE A 9 -1.76 -9.72 1.44
N ILE A 10 -1.99 -11.04 1.47
CA ILE A 10 -1.37 -11.97 0.53
C ILE A 10 -1.74 -11.60 -0.92
N ALA A 11 -3.00 -11.25 -1.18
CA ALA A 11 -3.43 -10.81 -2.51
C ALA A 11 -2.69 -9.52 -2.95
N VAL A 12 -2.51 -8.55 -2.04
CA VAL A 12 -1.75 -7.33 -2.30
C VAL A 12 -0.28 -7.63 -2.62
N ILE A 13 0.35 -8.59 -1.92
CA ILE A 13 1.72 -9.03 -2.21
C ILE A 13 1.81 -9.68 -3.59
N ILE A 14 0.88 -10.59 -3.92
CA ILE A 14 0.88 -11.31 -5.20
C ILE A 14 0.69 -10.32 -6.35
N MET A 15 -0.33 -9.46 -6.28
CA MET A 15 -0.58 -8.44 -7.31
C MET A 15 0.57 -7.44 -7.45
N GLY A 16 1.17 -7.04 -6.33
CA GLY A 16 2.36 -6.19 -6.30
C GLY A 16 3.56 -6.83 -6.97
N SER A 17 3.80 -8.11 -6.67
CA SER A 17 4.90 -8.88 -7.28
C SER A 17 4.73 -8.97 -8.79
N ILE A 18 3.51 -9.23 -9.27
CA ILE A 18 3.22 -9.22 -10.72
C ILE A 18 3.57 -7.84 -11.31
N GLY A 19 3.17 -6.75 -10.67
CA GLY A 19 3.50 -5.39 -11.14
C GLY A 19 5.00 -5.09 -11.22
N ILE A 20 5.82 -5.65 -10.33
CA ILE A 20 7.27 -5.47 -10.34
C ILE A 20 7.93 -6.26 -11.49
N TRP A 21 7.50 -7.50 -11.69
CA TRP A 21 8.10 -8.43 -12.66
C TRP A 21 7.57 -8.26 -14.08
N LEU A 22 6.35 -7.76 -14.26
CA LEU A 22 5.70 -7.63 -15.56
C LEU A 22 6.55 -6.82 -16.57
N PRO A 23 7.13 -5.65 -16.23
CA PRO A 23 7.96 -4.90 -17.17
C PRO A 23 9.21 -5.67 -17.61
N ILE A 24 9.81 -6.44 -16.70
CA ILE A 24 11.01 -7.25 -16.98
C ILE A 24 10.66 -8.40 -17.94
N ILE A 25 9.52 -9.05 -17.72
CA ILE A 25 9.03 -10.11 -18.60
C ILE A 25 8.72 -9.53 -19.99
N LEU A 26 8.10 -8.36 -20.05
CA LEU A 26 7.76 -7.71 -21.31
C LEU A 26 9.02 -7.30 -22.09
N GLU A 27 10.02 -6.74 -21.40
CA GLU A 27 11.34 -6.41 -21.98
C GLU A 27 12.06 -7.66 -22.49
N ALA A 28 12.02 -8.77 -21.75
CA ALA A 28 12.60 -10.04 -22.17
C ALA A 28 11.93 -10.62 -23.43
N ILE A 29 10.62 -10.48 -23.56
CA ILE A 29 9.85 -10.97 -24.72
C ILE A 29 10.09 -10.08 -25.94
N ILE A 30 10.05 -8.76 -25.78
CA ILE A 30 10.11 -7.79 -26.89
C ILE A 30 11.55 -7.57 -27.34
N GLU A 31 12.45 -7.25 -26.42
CA GLU A 31 13.82 -6.82 -26.73
C GLU A 31 14.83 -7.98 -26.73
N LYS A 32 14.41 -9.19 -26.29
CA LYS A 32 15.27 -10.37 -26.10
C LYS A 32 16.50 -10.10 -25.22
N LYS A 33 16.42 -9.07 -24.37
CA LYS A 33 17.42 -8.73 -23.37
C LYS A 33 16.74 -8.66 -22.02
N VAL A 34 17.42 -9.16 -21.00
CA VAL A 34 16.97 -9.06 -19.62
C VAL A 34 17.86 -8.02 -18.95
N THR A 35 17.28 -6.87 -18.62
CA THR A 35 17.98 -5.85 -17.82
C THR A 35 17.28 -5.71 -16.46
N PHE A 36 18.08 -5.61 -15.40
CA PHE A 36 17.56 -5.42 -14.04
C PHE A 36 17.53 -3.94 -13.62
N HIS A 37 17.89 -3.04 -14.53
CA HIS A 37 17.95 -1.60 -14.28
C HIS A 37 16.57 -1.01 -13.94
N ASN A 38 15.50 -1.63 -14.46
CA ASN A 38 14.12 -1.22 -14.21
C ASN A 38 13.54 -1.80 -12.89
N VAL A 39 14.24 -2.70 -12.20
CA VAL A 39 13.74 -3.30 -10.96
C VAL A 39 13.64 -2.28 -9.81
N PRO A 40 14.68 -1.48 -9.51
CA PRO A 40 14.58 -0.48 -8.44
C PRO A 40 13.41 0.52 -8.61
N PRO A 41 13.17 1.14 -9.79
CA PRO A 41 12.04 2.05 -9.95
C PRO A 41 10.67 1.32 -9.88
N ASN A 42 10.58 0.07 -10.33
CA ASN A 42 9.33 -0.71 -10.19
C ASN A 42 9.00 -1.02 -8.73
N VAL A 43 10.00 -1.46 -7.96
CA VAL A 43 9.88 -1.67 -6.50
C VAL A 43 9.51 -0.36 -5.80
N THR A 44 10.13 0.75 -6.23
CA THR A 44 9.85 2.10 -5.72
C THR A 44 8.37 2.46 -5.91
N THR A 45 7.85 2.27 -7.11
CA THR A 45 6.46 2.59 -7.46
C THR A 45 5.46 1.75 -6.65
N TYR A 46 5.76 0.46 -6.47
CA TYR A 46 4.94 -0.42 -5.63
C TYR A 46 4.91 0.04 -4.17
N PHE A 47 6.06 0.38 -3.58
CA PHE A 47 6.07 0.86 -2.19
C PHE A 47 5.24 2.13 -2.04
N VAL A 48 5.34 3.07 -2.97
CA VAL A 48 4.61 4.36 -2.90
C VAL A 48 3.11 4.09 -2.89
N SER A 49 2.67 3.20 -3.77
CA SER A 49 1.26 2.83 -3.88
C SER A 49 0.73 2.22 -2.58
N LEU A 50 1.50 1.32 -1.97
CA LEU A 50 1.15 0.70 -0.69
C LEU A 50 1.18 1.69 0.48
N LEU A 51 2.15 2.62 0.47
CA LEU A 51 2.27 3.68 1.47
C LEU A 51 1.04 4.57 1.48
N PHE A 52 0.64 5.06 0.31
CA PHE A 52 -0.55 5.90 0.15
C PHE A 52 -1.82 5.17 0.58
N ALA A 53 -1.99 3.91 0.18
CA ALA A 53 -3.12 3.10 0.62
C ALA A 53 -3.18 2.98 2.16
N GLY A 54 -2.05 2.65 2.81
CA GLY A 54 -1.98 2.56 4.27
C GLY A 54 -2.25 3.89 4.99
N CYS A 55 -1.77 5.01 4.44
CA CYS A 55 -2.05 6.34 4.99
C CYS A 55 -3.54 6.70 4.90
N ILE A 56 -4.21 6.41 3.78
CA ILE A 56 -5.66 6.65 3.62
C ILE A 56 -6.45 5.81 4.62
N ASP A 57 -6.12 4.52 4.76
CA ASP A 57 -6.78 3.63 5.72
C ASP A 57 -6.65 4.14 7.16
N LEU A 58 -5.48 4.67 7.54
CA LEU A 58 -5.26 5.28 8.87
C LEU A 58 -6.16 6.50 9.12
N ILE A 59 -6.31 7.37 8.12
CA ILE A 59 -7.15 8.56 8.22
C ILE A 59 -8.61 8.15 8.38
N LEU A 60 -9.10 7.28 7.50
CA LEU A 60 -10.49 6.81 7.52
C LEU A 60 -10.81 6.09 8.84
N GLY A 61 -9.90 5.25 9.34
CA GLY A 61 -10.04 4.55 10.61
C GLY A 61 -10.16 5.48 11.82
N LYS A 62 -9.56 6.68 11.76
CA LYS A 62 -9.63 7.68 12.83
C LYS A 62 -10.86 8.59 12.72
N ILE A 63 -11.23 8.97 11.50
CA ILE A 63 -12.48 9.72 11.24
C ILE A 63 -13.68 8.92 11.74
N ASN A 64 -13.75 7.63 11.41
CA ASN A 64 -14.85 6.74 11.84
C ASN A 64 -14.96 6.58 13.36
N LYS A 65 -13.89 6.87 14.12
CA LYS A 65 -13.87 6.80 15.59
C LYS A 65 -14.19 8.14 16.27
N LEU A 66 -14.55 9.20 15.52
CA LEU A 66 -14.94 10.53 16.04
C LEU A 66 -13.97 11.13 17.08
N ASN A 67 -12.68 10.79 17.01
CA ASN A 67 -11.67 11.27 17.96
C ASN A 67 -10.81 12.38 17.32
N ILE A 68 -11.33 13.61 17.36
CA ILE A 68 -10.74 14.79 16.69
C ILE A 68 -9.39 15.17 17.30
N ASN A 69 -9.22 15.05 18.63
CA ASN A 69 -7.95 15.35 19.28
C ASN A 69 -6.84 14.38 18.87
N GLY A 70 -7.18 13.12 18.59
CA GLY A 70 -6.24 12.14 18.05
C GLY A 70 -5.95 12.30 16.55
N LEU A 71 -6.76 13.09 15.83
CA LEU A 71 -6.65 13.23 14.37
C LEU A 71 -5.45 14.09 13.96
N VAL A 72 -5.16 15.16 14.71
CA VAL A 72 -4.02 16.05 14.43
C VAL A 72 -2.69 15.28 14.51
N ASN A 73 -2.49 14.48 15.56
CA ASN A 73 -1.29 13.64 15.70
C ASN A 73 -1.17 12.60 14.57
N VAL A 74 -2.30 12.07 14.10
CA VAL A 74 -2.32 11.11 12.98
C VAL A 74 -1.95 11.82 11.68
N ILE A 75 -2.50 13.00 11.41
CA ILE A 75 -2.16 13.80 10.22
C ILE A 75 -0.69 14.18 10.23
N LEU A 76 -0.14 14.65 11.35
CA LEU A 76 1.28 14.97 11.47
C LEU A 76 2.18 13.76 11.24
N ASN A 77 1.83 12.60 11.82
CA ASN A 77 2.56 11.35 11.56
C ASN A 77 2.50 10.94 10.10
N ILE A 78 1.33 11.07 9.44
CA ILE A 78 1.18 10.76 8.02
C ILE A 78 2.01 11.72 7.17
N LEU A 79 2.01 13.02 7.48
CA LEU A 79 2.82 14.00 6.78
C LEU A 79 4.32 13.66 6.90
N PHE A 80 4.78 13.31 8.10
CA PHE A 80 6.16 12.86 8.33
C PHE A 80 6.49 11.59 7.53
N ILE A 81 5.60 10.61 7.54
CA ILE A 81 5.74 9.37 6.77
C ILE A 81 5.80 9.65 5.26
N LEU A 82 4.95 10.55 4.74
CA LEU A 82 4.94 10.93 3.33
C LEU A 82 6.23 11.67 2.93
N LEU A 83 6.74 12.56 3.79
CA LEU A 83 8.02 13.23 3.57
C LEU A 83 9.19 12.25 3.58
N LEU A 84 9.20 11.31 4.53
CA LEU A 84 10.19 10.24 4.58
C LEU A 84 10.11 9.35 3.33
N GLY A 85 8.90 8.96 2.93
CA GLY A 85 8.64 8.19 1.72
C GLY A 85 9.13 8.91 0.47
N LEU A 86 8.86 10.21 0.35
CA LEU A 86 9.35 11.04 -0.75
C LEU A 86 10.88 11.09 -0.79
N GLY A 87 11.54 11.24 0.36
CA GLY A 87 13.00 11.19 0.46
C GLY A 87 13.57 9.84 -0.03
N ILE A 88 12.91 8.74 0.32
CA ILE A 88 13.27 7.40 -0.16
C ILE A 88 13.04 7.28 -1.68
N VAL A 89 11.91 7.77 -2.22
CA VAL A 89 11.67 7.76 -3.68
C VAL A 89 12.78 8.51 -4.41
N VAL A 90 13.03 9.75 -4.01
CA VAL A 90 14.01 10.61 -4.66
C VAL A 90 15.41 9.99 -4.55
N GLY A 91 15.77 9.46 -3.38
CA GLY A 91 17.04 8.76 -3.18
C GLY A 91 17.19 7.53 -4.10
N ALA A 92 16.15 6.72 -4.23
CA ALA A 92 16.18 5.52 -5.08
C ALA A 92 16.32 5.88 -6.57
N ILE A 93 15.60 6.91 -7.03
CA ILE A 93 15.68 7.41 -8.40
C ILE A 93 17.07 7.99 -8.68
N LEU A 94 17.60 8.83 -7.80
CA LEU A 94 18.95 9.40 -7.97
C LEU A 94 20.02 8.31 -8.03
N LEU A 95 19.99 7.34 -7.11
CA LEU A 95 20.95 6.23 -7.09
C LEU A 95 20.87 5.40 -8.38
N ASN A 96 19.66 5.17 -8.91
CA ASN A 96 19.47 4.45 -10.17
C ASN A 96 20.02 5.26 -11.37
N ILE A 97 19.80 6.59 -11.42
CA ILE A 97 20.38 7.47 -12.45
C ILE A 97 21.91 7.42 -12.43
N TYR A 98 22.52 7.41 -11.24
CA TYR A 98 23.97 7.28 -11.08
C TYR A 98 24.50 5.84 -11.24
N LYS A 99 23.66 4.90 -11.71
CA LYS A 99 23.99 3.47 -11.95
C LYS A 99 24.41 2.70 -10.70
N TYR A 100 23.98 3.15 -9.52
CA TYR A 100 24.11 2.42 -8.26
C TYR A 100 22.89 1.53 -8.01
N ASP A 101 22.60 0.62 -8.94
CA ASP A 101 21.36 -0.18 -8.96
C ASP A 101 21.14 -0.99 -7.66
N PHE A 102 22.21 -1.54 -7.08
CA PHE A 102 22.15 -2.27 -5.82
C PHE A 102 21.66 -1.40 -4.66
N TRP A 103 22.19 -0.18 -4.54
CA TRP A 103 21.80 0.76 -3.48
C TRP A 103 20.39 1.31 -3.70
N ALA A 104 20.03 1.59 -4.95
CA ALA A 104 18.67 1.97 -5.31
C ALA A 104 17.66 0.87 -4.94
N LEU A 105 18.00 -0.39 -5.21
CA LEU A 105 17.17 -1.54 -4.84
C LEU A 105 17.03 -1.68 -3.33
N LEU A 106 18.15 -1.58 -2.58
CA LEU A 106 18.14 -1.68 -1.13
C LEU A 106 17.27 -0.59 -0.51
N LEU A 107 17.36 0.65 -1.01
CA LEU A 107 16.52 1.75 -0.58
C LEU A 107 15.03 1.49 -0.87
N GLY A 108 14.72 0.95 -2.05
CA GLY A 108 13.36 0.55 -2.43
C GLY A 108 12.79 -0.56 -1.53
N ILE A 109 13.60 -1.57 -1.17
CA ILE A 109 13.22 -2.64 -0.25
C ILE A 109 12.95 -2.08 1.16
N VAL A 110 13.80 -1.17 1.65
CA VAL A 110 13.58 -0.50 2.94
C VAL A 110 12.26 0.28 2.92
N GLY A 111 12.01 1.05 1.86
CA GLY A 111 10.74 1.76 1.66
C GLY A 111 9.54 0.80 1.66
N LEU A 112 9.67 -0.33 0.97
CA LEU A 112 8.66 -1.37 0.93
C LEU A 112 8.34 -1.97 2.30
N LEU A 113 9.36 -2.28 3.10
CA LEU A 113 9.18 -2.79 4.47
C LEU A 113 8.47 -1.78 5.37
N ILE A 114 8.81 -0.49 5.24
CA ILE A 114 8.15 0.60 5.97
C ILE A 114 6.67 0.69 5.56
N SER A 115 6.38 0.70 4.25
CA SER A 115 5.01 0.71 3.73
C SER A 115 4.20 -0.49 4.23
N TYR A 116 4.81 -1.68 4.23
CA TYR A 116 4.17 -2.88 4.79
C TYR A 116 3.83 -2.73 6.25
N ARG A 117 4.74 -2.19 7.05
CA ARG A 117 4.50 -1.97 8.48
C ARG A 117 3.36 -0.98 8.71
N ILE A 118 3.32 0.10 7.95
CA ILE A 118 2.26 1.12 8.06
C ILE A 118 0.91 0.53 7.66
N TRP A 119 0.85 -0.16 6.53
CA TRP A 119 -0.36 -0.83 6.08
C TRP A 119 -0.88 -1.84 7.12
N TRP A 120 0.02 -2.60 7.73
CA TRP A 120 -0.31 -3.53 8.79
C TRP A 120 -0.94 -2.82 10.00
N ILE A 121 -0.34 -1.72 10.46
CA ILE A 121 -0.88 -0.92 11.58
C ILE A 121 -2.25 -0.33 11.22
N ALA A 122 -2.43 0.12 9.98
CA ALA A 122 -3.68 0.69 9.50
C ALA A 122 -4.83 -0.32 9.52
N ASN A 123 -4.52 -1.58 9.18
CA ASN A 123 -5.51 -2.62 8.98
C ASN A 123 -5.62 -3.62 10.14
N ASP A 124 -4.79 -3.50 11.18
CA ASP A 124 -4.92 -4.31 12.38
C ASP A 124 -6.17 -3.89 13.17
N GLY A 125 -7.14 -4.81 13.25
CA GLY A 125 -8.43 -4.54 13.89
C GLY A 125 -9.40 -3.71 13.04
N ASN A 126 -9.17 -3.58 11.72
CA ASN A 126 -10.11 -2.90 10.83
C ASN A 126 -11.46 -3.68 10.77
N PRO A 127 -12.59 -3.03 11.10
CA PRO A 127 -13.91 -3.67 11.16
C PRO A 127 -14.40 -4.20 9.79
N ASN A 128 -13.88 -3.67 8.67
CA ASN A 128 -14.17 -4.19 7.33
C ASN A 128 -13.72 -5.65 7.15
N PHE A 129 -12.76 -6.11 7.97
CA PHE A 129 -12.31 -7.49 7.98
C PHE A 129 -12.90 -8.31 9.14
N SER A 130 -13.86 -7.76 9.89
CA SER A 130 -14.58 -8.46 10.95
C SER A 130 -15.70 -9.35 10.39
N ASN A 131 -16.27 -10.20 11.24
CA ASN A 131 -17.28 -11.21 10.88
C ASN A 131 -18.71 -10.68 10.89
N THR A 132 -18.94 -9.36 10.91
CA THR A 132 -20.28 -8.85 10.63
C THR A 132 -20.63 -9.20 9.20
N ALA A 133 -21.52 -10.17 9.04
CA ALA A 133 -22.13 -10.50 7.77
C ALA A 133 -22.58 -9.18 7.11
N ALA A 134 -22.05 -8.89 5.93
CA ALA A 134 -22.75 -7.95 5.07
C ALA A 134 -24.16 -8.52 4.91
N PRO A 135 -25.24 -7.76 5.18
CA PRO A 135 -26.58 -8.24 4.90
C PRO A 135 -26.67 -8.45 3.39
N LEU A 136 -26.47 -9.70 2.97
CA LEU A 136 -26.70 -10.15 1.60
C LEU A 136 -28.22 -10.22 1.45
N GLY A 137 -28.77 -9.23 0.78
CA GLY A 137 -30.21 -9.11 0.55
C GLY A 137 -30.79 -7.98 1.38
N GLY A 138 -31.48 -7.07 0.69
CA GLY A 138 -32.24 -6.00 1.31
C GLY A 138 -33.13 -6.55 2.43
N ASP A 139 -33.22 -5.78 3.49
CA ASP A 139 -34.06 -6.07 4.64
C ASP A 139 -35.51 -6.29 4.19
N VAL A 140 -35.95 -7.55 4.15
CA VAL A 140 -37.32 -7.96 3.80
C VAL A 140 -38.36 -7.46 4.82
N ASN A 141 -37.90 -6.98 5.99
CA ASN A 141 -38.76 -6.35 6.99
C ASN A 141 -38.74 -4.83 6.89
N ARG A 142 -37.95 -4.24 5.97
CA ARG A 142 -37.98 -2.80 5.74
C ARG A 142 -39.34 -2.47 5.13
N PRO A 143 -40.18 -1.66 5.80
CA PRO A 143 -41.44 -1.24 5.20
C PRO A 143 -41.11 -0.52 3.90
N LEU A 144 -41.78 -0.94 2.81
CA LEU A 144 -41.75 -0.21 1.55
C LEU A 144 -42.15 1.23 1.87
N ALA A 145 -41.30 2.19 1.51
CA ALA A 145 -41.64 3.59 1.59
C ALA A 145 -42.78 3.85 0.60
N ASN A 146 -44.02 3.66 1.07
CA ASN A 146 -45.22 4.08 0.38
C ASN A 146 -45.48 5.52 0.82
N GLY A 147 -45.29 6.47 -0.08
CA GLY A 147 -45.61 7.90 0.10
C GLY A 147 -44.54 8.81 -0.46
#